data_AF-A0A1H3BM33-F1
#
_entry.id   AF-A0A1H3BM33-F1
#
_cell.length_a   1.000
_cell.length_b   1.000
_cell.length_c   1.000
_cell.angle_alpha   90.00
_cell.angle_beta   90.00
_cell.angle_gamma   90.00
#
_symmetry.space_group_name_H-M   'P 1'
#
loop_
_entity.id
_entity.type
_entity.pdbx_description
1 polymer ?
#
loop_
_entity_poly.entity_id
_entity_poly.type
_entity_poly.pdbx_seq_one_letter_code
_entity_poly.pdbx_strand_id
1 'polypeptide(L)'
;MTTRLVQKHATKGSREFELVDDEIRYIIKSPLRTESLSVVLYVLDPEPLISGSTLSFVSLVNREPLVELFLDEPDRETFNQFVSTMRRRIIEEDFGRLRVPDKGVDVNVDRVTESIDMLRRYVDPQEIDALLAALEELKQTPDSPHCLHRVAEAFNELGIAQGQVLLYAPYINFLLSGAGAESDRADTEK
;
A
#
# COMPACT_ATOMS: atom_id res chain seq x y z
N MET A 1 -12.76 1.07 16.29
CA MET A 1 -11.38 1.31 15.80
C MET A 1 -11.24 2.79 15.57
N THR A 2 -10.19 3.42 16.11
CA THR A 2 -10.02 4.87 16.05
C THR A 2 -9.06 5.18 14.90
N THR A 3 -9.60 5.70 13.80
CA THR A 3 -8.83 6.02 12.58
C THR A 3 -8.40 7.47 12.53
N ARG A 4 -8.90 8.32 13.44
CA ARG A 4 -8.57 9.73 13.52
C ARG A 4 -8.11 10.09 14.93
N LEU A 5 -7.05 10.88 15.03
CA LEU A 5 -6.53 11.39 16.30
C LEU A 5 -6.31 12.91 16.19
N VAL A 6 -6.85 13.67 17.14
CA VAL A 6 -6.65 15.12 17.21
C VAL A 6 -5.97 15.45 18.53
N GLN A 7 -4.77 16.02 18.43
CA GLN A 7 -3.96 16.41 19.57
C GLN A 7 -3.86 17.93 19.61
N LYS A 8 -4.17 18.54 20.76
CA LYS A 8 -4.06 19.98 20.96
C LYS A 8 -3.07 20.24 22.08
N HIS A 9 -2.07 21.05 21.79
CA HIS A 9 -1.07 21.45 22.77
C HIS A 9 -1.05 22.97 22.90
N ALA A 10 -1.14 23.48 24.13
CA ALA A 10 -1.27 24.91 24.40
C ALA A 10 -0.13 25.75 23.78
N THR A 11 1.08 25.20 23.69
CA THR A 11 2.27 25.91 23.17
C THR A 11 2.82 25.37 21.84
N LYS A 12 2.46 24.14 21.46
CA LYS A 12 3.01 23.47 20.26
C LYS A 12 1.99 23.43 19.10
N GLY A 13 0.82 24.02 19.31
CA GLY A 13 -0.26 24.04 18.33
C GLY A 13 -1.08 22.76 18.33
N SER A 14 -1.69 22.42 17.20
CA SER A 14 -2.53 21.21 17.09
C SER A 14 -2.05 20.31 15.96
N ARG A 15 -2.20 19.00 16.16
CA ARG A 15 -1.94 17.97 15.15
C ARG A 15 -3.22 17.17 14.93
N GLU A 16 -3.57 16.96 13.68
CA GLU A 16 -4.73 16.15 13.29
C GLU A 16 -4.23 15.03 12.40
N PHE A 17 -4.50 13.78 12.77
CA PHE A 17 -4.08 12.57 12.07
C PHE A 17 -5.30 11.80 11.60
N GLU A 18 -5.23 11.24 10.41
CA GLU A 18 -6.27 10.40 9.83
C GLU A 18 -5.63 9.26 9.03
N LEU A 19 -6.02 8.03 9.37
CA LEU A 19 -5.65 6.83 8.64
C LEU A 19 -6.64 6.63 7.49
N VAL A 20 -6.17 6.88 6.26
CA VAL A 20 -6.96 6.78 5.02
C VAL A 20 -6.30 5.74 4.15
N ASP A 21 -7.03 4.67 3.84
CA ASP A 21 -6.51 3.54 3.07
C ASP A 21 -5.17 3.03 3.64
N ASP A 22 -4.10 3.16 2.87
CA ASP A 22 -2.73 2.73 3.16
C ASP A 22 -1.79 3.84 3.65
N GLU A 23 -2.35 5.01 3.93
CA GLU A 23 -1.60 6.19 4.34
C GLU A 23 -2.10 6.73 5.67
N ILE A 24 -1.19 7.40 6.36
CA ILE A 24 -1.57 8.39 7.36
C ILE A 24 -1.39 9.78 6.80
N ARG A 25 -2.51 10.50 6.77
CA ARG A 25 -2.54 11.93 6.47
C ARG A 25 -2.57 12.70 7.76
N TYR A 26 -1.77 13.75 7.85
CA TYR A 26 -1.82 14.59 9.02
C TYR A 26 -1.49 16.04 8.76
N ILE A 27 -2.08 16.90 9.59
CA ILE A 27 -1.94 18.34 9.53
C ILE A 27 -1.34 18.80 10.84
N ILE A 28 -0.24 19.54 10.77
CA ILE A 28 0.38 20.21 11.92
C ILE A 28 0.09 21.70 11.79
N LYS A 29 -0.67 22.24 12.74
CA LYS A 29 -0.96 23.66 12.87
C LYS A 29 -0.11 24.22 13.98
N SER A 30 0.92 24.97 13.62
CA SER A 30 1.73 25.78 14.53
C SER A 30 1.25 27.24 14.49
N PRO A 31 1.57 28.09 15.48
CA PRO A 31 1.14 29.50 15.50
C PRO A 31 1.51 30.31 14.24
N LEU A 32 2.56 29.90 13.51
CA LEU A 32 3.08 30.61 12.33
C LEU A 32 2.86 29.86 11.00
N ARG A 33 2.56 28.56 11.03
CA ARG A 33 2.55 27.71 9.82
C ARG A 33 1.61 26.52 9.99
N THR A 34 0.93 26.18 8.90
CA THR A 34 0.19 24.94 8.75
C THR A 34 0.90 24.07 7.72
N GLU A 35 1.17 22.82 8.07
CA GLU A 35 1.79 21.83 7.18
C GLU A 35 0.87 20.62 7.06
N SER A 36 0.69 20.12 5.84
CA SER A 36 -0.06 18.90 5.55
C SER A 36 0.92 17.88 4.98
N LEU A 37 0.93 16.68 5.55
CA LEU A 37 1.79 15.57 5.18
C LEU A 37 0.97 14.32 4.93
N SER A 38 1.44 13.47 4.01
CA SER A 38 0.95 12.10 3.82
C SER A 38 2.14 11.15 3.88
N VAL A 39 2.00 10.08 4.65
CA VAL A 39 3.03 9.05 4.79
C VAL A 39 2.38 7.69 4.59
N VAL A 40 2.94 6.90 3.69
CA VAL A 40 2.49 5.53 3.46
C VAL A 40 2.86 4.67 4.67
N LEU A 41 1.94 3.85 5.18
CA LEU A 41 2.16 3.12 6.43
C LEU A 41 3.29 2.08 6.32
N TYR A 42 3.53 1.49 5.14
CA TYR A 42 4.57 0.46 4.98
C TYR A 42 5.98 0.95 5.24
N VAL A 43 6.26 2.25 4.99
CA VAL A 43 7.62 2.77 5.23
C VAL A 43 7.91 2.93 6.71
N LEU A 44 6.91 2.75 7.59
CA LEU A 44 7.02 2.94 9.02
C LEU A 44 7.39 1.63 9.74
N ASP A 45 8.23 1.74 10.74
CA ASP A 45 8.48 0.68 11.69
C ASP A 45 7.25 0.50 12.61
N PRO A 46 6.64 -0.69 12.70
CA PRO A 46 5.49 -0.94 13.58
C PRO A 46 5.84 -0.88 15.08
N GLU A 47 7.12 -0.81 15.44
CA GLU A 47 7.60 -0.56 16.80
C GLU A 47 8.00 0.91 16.95
N PRO A 48 7.09 1.78 17.40
CA PRO A 48 7.41 3.19 17.55
C PRO A 48 8.38 3.42 18.71
N LEU A 49 9.24 4.42 18.54
CA LEU A 49 10.21 4.83 19.54
C LEU A 49 9.63 5.90 20.45
N ILE A 50 9.83 5.75 21.76
CA ILE A 50 9.44 6.76 22.74
C ILE A 50 10.65 7.64 23.05
N SER A 51 10.51 8.94 22.84
CA SER A 51 11.51 9.95 23.20
C SER A 51 10.85 11.09 23.95
N GLY A 52 11.10 11.17 25.26
CA GLY A 52 10.51 12.17 26.14
C GLY A 52 8.98 12.10 26.16
N SER A 53 8.31 13.18 25.75
CA SER A 53 6.85 13.29 25.69
C SER A 53 6.24 12.87 24.34
N THR A 54 7.02 12.23 23.47
CA THR A 54 6.66 11.96 22.08
C THR A 54 6.87 10.49 21.75
N LEU A 55 5.94 9.94 20.97
CA LEU A 55 6.02 8.63 20.36
C LEU A 55 6.18 8.82 18.85
N SER A 56 7.23 8.23 18.29
CA SER A 56 7.61 8.45 16.89
C SER A 56 7.61 7.12 16.12
N PHE A 57 6.87 7.07 15.02
CA PHE A 57 7.03 6.04 14.01
C PHE A 57 8.15 6.47 13.06
N VAL A 58 9.16 5.63 12.96
CA VAL A 58 10.37 5.90 12.17
C VAL A 58 10.33 5.18 10.84
N SER A 59 11.06 5.70 9.86
CA SER A 59 11.24 5.01 8.58
C SER A 59 12.01 3.70 8.75
N LEU A 60 11.58 2.63 8.07
CA LEU A 60 12.36 1.38 7.93
C LEU A 60 13.64 1.59 7.12
N VAL A 61 13.69 2.59 6.24
CA VAL A 61 14.81 2.81 5.31
C VAL A 61 15.94 3.57 5.99
N ASN A 62 15.63 4.74 6.57
CA ASN A 62 16.64 5.66 7.10
C ASN A 62 16.54 5.89 8.62
N ARG A 63 15.57 5.28 9.30
CA ARG A 63 15.31 5.42 10.75
C ARG A 63 14.94 6.84 11.20
N GLU A 64 14.59 7.75 10.30
CA GLU A 64 14.11 9.09 10.66
C GLU A 64 12.64 9.07 11.11
N PRO A 65 12.24 9.93 12.06
CA PRO A 65 10.84 10.04 12.50
C PRO A 65 9.98 10.65 11.40
N LEU A 66 8.97 9.91 10.94
CA LEU A 66 8.04 10.36 9.89
C LEU A 66 6.65 10.71 10.45
N VAL A 67 6.26 10.12 11.57
CA VAL A 67 5.02 10.44 12.28
C VAL A 67 5.31 10.57 13.75
N GLU A 68 4.98 11.73 14.32
CA GLU A 68 5.24 12.03 15.73
C GLU A 68 3.95 12.39 16.47
N LEU A 69 3.64 11.62 17.51
CA LEU A 69 2.46 11.78 18.34
C LEU A 69 2.87 12.27 19.74
N PHE A 70 2.06 13.14 20.35
CA PHE A 70 2.22 13.44 21.78
C PHE A 70 1.66 12.29 22.62
N LEU A 71 2.41 11.85 23.64
CA LEU A 71 2.01 10.73 24.49
C LEU A 71 0.73 11.06 25.26
N ASP A 72 -0.19 10.08 25.33
CA ASP A 72 -1.44 10.12 26.09
C ASP A 72 -2.41 11.26 25.73
N GLU A 73 -2.20 11.92 24.59
CA GLU A 73 -3.05 13.01 24.09
C GLU A 73 -4.01 12.52 22.99
N PRO A 74 -5.29 12.93 23.01
CA PRO A 74 -5.93 13.82 23.99
C PRO A 74 -6.25 13.13 25.33
N ASP A 75 -6.32 11.81 25.33
CA ASP A 75 -6.42 10.97 26.51
C ASP A 75 -5.73 9.63 26.22
N ARG A 76 -5.32 8.93 27.28
CA ARG A 76 -4.59 7.68 27.20
C ARG A 76 -5.35 6.57 26.46
N GLU A 77 -6.68 6.51 26.56
CA GLU A 77 -7.46 5.46 25.92
C GLU A 77 -7.51 5.68 24.40
N THR A 78 -7.94 6.88 23.98
CA THR A 78 -8.01 7.27 22.57
C THR A 78 -6.64 7.16 21.91
N PHE A 79 -5.59 7.64 22.59
CA PHE A 79 -4.21 7.54 22.12
C PHE A 79 -3.80 6.07 21.89
N ASN A 80 -3.96 5.21 22.90
CA ASN A 80 -3.56 3.80 22.79
C ASN A 80 -4.37 3.05 21.74
N GLN A 81 -5.66 3.36 21.58
CA GLN A 81 -6.49 2.77 20.52
C GLN A 81 -6.02 3.19 19.13
N PHE A 82 -5.67 4.46 18.93
CA PHE A 82 -5.13 4.96 17.67
C PHE A 82 -3.77 4.32 17.36
N VAL A 83 -2.83 4.32 18.33
CA VAL A 83 -1.51 3.69 18.17
C VAL A 83 -1.65 2.20 17.87
N SER A 84 -2.53 1.49 18.58
CA SER A 84 -2.78 0.07 18.32
C SER A 84 -3.37 -0.16 16.93
N THR A 85 -4.28 0.72 16.48
CA THR A 85 -4.85 0.65 15.13
C THR A 85 -3.79 0.92 14.07
N MET A 86 -2.92 1.91 14.28
CA MET A 86 -1.83 2.23 13.38
C MET A 86 -0.80 1.09 13.32
N ARG A 87 -0.32 0.59 14.47
CA ARG A 87 0.59 -0.57 14.51
C ARG A 87 -0.01 -1.78 13.82
N ARG A 88 -1.27 -2.07 14.13
CA ARG A 88 -1.98 -3.19 13.50
C ARG A 88 -2.09 -2.96 11.99
N ARG A 89 -2.43 -1.75 11.53
CA ARG A 89 -2.42 -1.43 10.10
C ARG A 89 -1.03 -1.52 9.50
N ILE A 90 0.04 -1.04 10.12
CA ILE A 90 1.41 -1.19 9.58
C ILE A 90 1.78 -2.68 9.47
N ILE A 91 1.35 -3.52 10.42
CA ILE A 91 1.60 -4.98 10.41
C ILE A 91 0.69 -5.72 9.42
N GLU A 92 -0.59 -5.35 9.34
CA GLU A 92 -1.61 -5.90 8.43
C GLU A 92 -1.42 -5.38 7.00
N GLU A 93 -0.86 -4.18 6.84
CA GLU A 93 -0.42 -3.61 5.58
C GLU A 93 0.90 -4.23 5.17
N ASP A 94 0.70 -5.43 4.68
CA ASP A 94 1.62 -6.33 4.04
C ASP A 94 2.05 -5.75 2.67
N PHE A 95 3.02 -4.84 2.64
CA PHE A 95 3.58 -4.33 1.39
C PHE A 95 4.70 -5.24 0.84
N GLY A 96 4.27 -6.45 0.44
CA GLY A 96 4.54 -7.05 -0.89
C GLY A 96 3.26 -7.17 -1.76
N ARG A 97 2.13 -6.75 -1.15
CA ARG A 97 0.76 -6.44 -1.58
C ARG A 97 0.46 -5.75 -2.91
N LEU A 98 0.74 -6.28 -4.09
CA LEU A 98 0.22 -5.67 -5.34
C LEU A 98 -1.33 -5.71 -5.33
N ARG A 99 -2.01 -4.56 -5.44
CA ARG A 99 -3.49 -4.40 -5.34
C ARG A 99 -4.12 -4.14 -6.71
N VAL A 100 -5.29 -4.72 -6.97
CA VAL A 100 -6.07 -4.39 -8.17
C VAL A 100 -6.57 -2.95 -8.07
N PRO A 101 -6.38 -2.10 -9.08
CA PRO A 101 -6.95 -0.74 -9.08
C PRO A 101 -8.48 -0.77 -9.08
N ASP A 102 -9.11 0.11 -8.29
CA ASP A 102 -10.59 0.24 -8.19
C ASP A 102 -11.27 0.55 -9.53
N LYS A 103 -10.51 1.10 -10.47
CA LYS A 103 -10.90 1.21 -11.88
C LYS A 103 -10.29 0.01 -12.59
N GLY A 104 -11.12 -0.94 -12.99
CA GLY A 104 -10.69 -2.17 -13.68
C GLY A 104 -9.65 -1.89 -14.77
N VAL A 105 -8.67 -2.78 -14.90
CA VAL A 105 -7.61 -2.70 -15.92
C VAL A 105 -8.13 -3.29 -17.22
N ASP A 106 -7.83 -2.66 -18.36
CA ASP A 106 -8.06 -3.27 -19.67
C ASP A 106 -7.03 -4.39 -19.88
N VAL A 107 -7.50 -5.64 -19.82
CA VAL A 107 -6.64 -6.82 -19.81
C VAL A 107 -6.34 -7.26 -21.23
N ASN A 108 -5.07 -7.16 -21.61
CA ASN A 108 -4.57 -7.66 -22.89
C ASN A 108 -4.26 -9.17 -22.80
N VAL A 109 -5.14 -9.98 -23.38
CA VAL A 109 -5.07 -11.45 -23.35
C VAL A 109 -3.78 -12.00 -23.97
N ASP A 110 -3.24 -11.36 -25.02
CA ASP A 110 -2.00 -11.79 -25.66
C ASP A 110 -0.81 -11.58 -24.72
N ARG A 111 -0.78 -10.45 -24.00
CA ARG A 111 0.24 -10.16 -22.98
C ARG A 111 0.15 -11.07 -21.76
N VAL A 112 -1.06 -11.45 -21.34
CA VAL A 112 -1.26 -12.46 -20.29
C VAL A 112 -0.73 -13.81 -20.77
N THR A 113 -1.01 -14.19 -22.01
CA THR A 113 -0.52 -15.45 -22.60
C THR A 113 1.00 -15.48 -22.68
N GLU A 114 1.63 -14.42 -23.18
CA GLU A 114 3.09 -14.25 -23.21
C GLU A 114 3.70 -14.40 -21.80
N SER A 115 3.07 -13.78 -20.80
CA SER A 115 3.50 -13.86 -19.40
C SER A 115 3.44 -15.30 -18.87
N ILE A 116 2.34 -16.02 -19.12
CA ILE A 116 2.19 -17.42 -18.71
C ILE A 116 3.29 -18.30 -19.35
N ASP A 117 3.56 -18.13 -20.64
CA ASP A 117 4.55 -18.92 -21.36
C ASP A 117 5.97 -18.66 -20.85
N MET A 118 6.30 -17.39 -20.59
CA MET A 118 7.59 -17.01 -20.00
C MET A 118 7.77 -17.59 -18.60
N LEU A 119 6.74 -17.50 -17.76
CA LEU A 119 6.77 -18.04 -16.40
C LEU A 119 6.94 -19.56 -16.39
N ARG A 120 6.18 -20.30 -17.20
CA ARG A 120 6.30 -21.76 -17.34
C ARG A 120 7.70 -22.20 -17.80
N ARG A 121 8.40 -21.35 -18.56
CA ARG A 121 9.70 -21.67 -19.14
C ARG A 121 10.86 -21.40 -18.17
N TYR A 122 10.75 -20.37 -17.34
CA TYR A 122 11.89 -19.84 -16.57
C TYR A 122 11.69 -19.84 -15.05
N VAL A 123 10.49 -20.15 -14.56
CA VAL A 123 10.18 -20.25 -13.13
C VAL A 123 9.69 -21.66 -12.83
N ASP A 124 10.03 -22.20 -11.65
CA ASP A 124 9.55 -23.53 -11.26
C ASP A 124 8.02 -23.53 -11.18
N PRO A 125 7.30 -24.32 -12.01
CA PRO A 125 5.85 -24.34 -12.02
C PRO A 125 5.23 -24.71 -10.68
N GLN A 126 5.94 -25.47 -9.82
CA GLN A 126 5.45 -25.83 -8.50
C GLN A 126 5.40 -24.63 -7.54
N GLU A 127 6.30 -23.66 -7.72
CA GLU A 127 6.36 -22.46 -6.87
C GLU A 127 5.30 -21.42 -7.26
N ILE A 128 4.82 -21.46 -8.50
CA ILE A 128 3.89 -20.46 -9.06
C ILE A 128 2.56 -21.05 -9.55
N ASP A 129 2.22 -22.28 -9.18
CA ASP A 129 1.02 -22.99 -9.67
C ASP A 129 -0.27 -22.18 -9.46
N ALA A 130 -0.43 -21.62 -8.26
CA ALA A 130 -1.58 -20.77 -7.91
C ALA A 130 -1.65 -19.51 -8.79
N LEU A 131 -0.51 -18.89 -9.10
CA LEU A 131 -0.44 -17.72 -9.98
C LEU A 131 -0.76 -18.10 -11.44
N LEU A 132 -0.22 -19.22 -11.93
CA LEU A 132 -0.50 -19.71 -13.28
C LEU A 132 -1.99 -20.04 -13.46
N ALA A 133 -2.61 -20.67 -12.48
CA ALA A 133 -4.05 -20.94 -12.49
C ALA A 133 -4.87 -19.64 -12.54
N ALA A 134 -4.51 -18.64 -11.72
CA ALA A 134 -5.19 -17.35 -11.70
C ALA A 134 -5.04 -16.59 -13.03
N LEU A 135 -3.86 -16.63 -13.67
CA LEU A 135 -3.61 -16.00 -14.96
C LEU A 135 -4.39 -16.70 -16.10
N GLU A 136 -4.51 -18.03 -16.08
CA GLU A 136 -5.31 -18.78 -17.06
C GLU A 136 -6.81 -18.49 -16.90
N GLU A 137 -7.30 -18.30 -15.67
CA GLU A 137 -8.68 -17.84 -15.41
C GLU A 137 -8.90 -16.40 -15.91
N LEU A 138 -7.96 -15.50 -15.64
CA LEU A 138 -8.01 -14.12 -16.13
C LEU A 138 -8.01 -14.07 -17.66
N LYS A 139 -7.21 -14.92 -18.32
CA LYS A 139 -7.20 -15.06 -19.78
C LYS A 139 -8.58 -15.47 -20.35
N GLN A 140 -9.32 -16.32 -19.65
CA GLN A 140 -10.67 -16.74 -20.06
C GLN A 140 -11.73 -15.68 -19.78
N THR A 141 -11.53 -14.86 -18.75
CA THR A 141 -12.49 -13.86 -18.28
C THR A 141 -11.80 -12.52 -17.98
N PRO A 142 -11.28 -11.83 -19.02
CA PRO A 142 -10.42 -10.65 -18.86
C PRO A 142 -11.13 -9.47 -18.18
N ASP A 143 -12.44 -9.33 -18.37
CA ASP A 143 -13.25 -8.23 -17.80
C ASP A 143 -13.68 -8.47 -16.35
N SER A 144 -13.29 -9.61 -15.75
CA SER A 144 -13.73 -10.01 -14.41
C SER A 144 -12.84 -9.38 -13.34
N PRO A 145 -13.35 -8.45 -12.51
CA PRO A 145 -12.58 -7.88 -11.40
C PRO A 145 -12.17 -8.96 -10.38
N HIS A 146 -12.99 -10.00 -10.24
CA HIS A 146 -12.70 -11.14 -9.38
C HIS A 146 -11.44 -11.90 -9.83
N CYS A 147 -11.22 -12.03 -11.15
CA CYS A 147 -10.04 -12.70 -11.68
C CYS A 147 -8.77 -11.88 -11.47
N LEU A 148 -8.86 -10.55 -11.60
CA LEU A 148 -7.75 -9.65 -11.24
C LEU A 148 -7.41 -9.77 -9.76
N HIS A 149 -8.42 -9.85 -8.88
CA HIS A 149 -8.19 -10.03 -7.44
C HIS A 149 -7.49 -11.36 -7.14
N ARG A 150 -7.88 -12.45 -7.80
CA ARG A 150 -7.20 -13.74 -7.64
C ARG A 150 -5.75 -13.71 -8.13
N VAL A 151 -5.45 -13.01 -9.23
CA VAL A 151 -4.06 -12.82 -9.70
C VAL A 151 -3.25 -12.04 -8.67
N ALA A 152 -3.82 -10.98 -8.09
CA ALA A 152 -3.19 -10.23 -7.02
C ALA A 152 -2.90 -11.13 -5.81
N GLU A 153 -3.91 -11.83 -5.28
CA GLU A 153 -3.74 -12.75 -4.14
C GLU A 153 -2.67 -13.81 -4.40
N ALA A 154 -2.73 -14.48 -5.55
CA ALA A 154 -1.79 -15.53 -5.90
C ALA A 154 -0.35 -14.98 -6.07
N PHE A 155 -0.17 -13.81 -6.68
CA PHE A 155 1.13 -13.15 -6.78
C PHE A 155 1.69 -12.79 -5.39
N ASN A 156 0.81 -12.33 -4.51
CA ASN A 156 1.17 -11.89 -3.18
C ASN A 156 1.60 -13.04 -2.25
N GLU A 157 1.08 -14.25 -2.48
CA GLU A 157 1.47 -15.45 -1.73
C GLU A 157 2.87 -16.00 -2.12
N LEU A 158 3.47 -15.50 -3.21
CA LEU A 158 4.77 -15.97 -3.69
C LEU A 158 5.97 -15.51 -2.84
N GLY A 159 5.81 -14.47 -2.02
CA GLY A 159 6.90 -13.92 -1.20
C GLY A 159 8.15 -13.58 -2.02
N ILE A 160 9.30 -14.23 -1.73
CA ILE A 160 10.57 -13.96 -2.41
C ILE A 160 10.52 -14.28 -3.91
N ALA A 161 9.66 -15.22 -4.34
CA ALA A 161 9.53 -15.61 -5.75
C ALA A 161 8.89 -14.51 -6.63
N GLN A 162 8.29 -13.47 -6.03
CA GLN A 162 7.75 -12.31 -6.75
C GLN A 162 8.79 -11.65 -7.65
N GLY A 163 10.05 -11.54 -7.20
CA GLY A 163 11.11 -10.92 -7.99
C GLY A 163 11.39 -11.64 -9.31
N GLN A 164 11.31 -12.99 -9.31
CA GLN A 164 11.48 -13.80 -10.52
C GLN A 164 10.28 -13.65 -11.45
N VAL A 165 9.07 -13.60 -10.89
CA VAL A 165 7.86 -13.38 -11.67
C VAL A 165 7.90 -12.02 -12.38
N LEU A 166 8.27 -10.95 -11.68
CA LEU A 166 8.36 -9.61 -12.27
C LEU A 166 9.46 -9.49 -13.34
N LEU A 167 10.53 -10.27 -13.24
CA LEU A 167 11.60 -10.31 -14.23
C LEU A 167 11.11 -10.89 -15.58
N TYR A 168 10.33 -11.98 -15.54
CA TYR A 168 9.89 -12.68 -16.75
C TYR A 168 8.51 -12.26 -17.26
N ALA A 169 7.66 -11.73 -16.38
CA ALA A 169 6.29 -11.31 -16.68
C ALA A 169 6.01 -9.88 -16.18
N PRO A 170 6.67 -8.85 -16.76
CA PRO A 170 6.50 -7.46 -16.32
C PRO A 170 5.07 -6.94 -16.51
N TYR A 171 4.27 -7.58 -17.37
CA TYR A 171 2.86 -7.25 -17.55
C TYR A 171 2.01 -7.48 -16.30
N ILE A 172 2.42 -8.39 -15.41
CA ILE A 172 1.75 -8.59 -14.11
C ILE A 172 1.86 -7.33 -13.25
N ASN A 173 2.99 -6.62 -13.31
CA ASN A 173 3.13 -5.34 -12.62
C ASN A 173 2.14 -4.30 -13.15
N PHE A 174 1.91 -4.28 -14.47
CA PHE A 174 0.94 -3.37 -15.09
C PHE A 174 -0.49 -3.68 -14.63
N LEU A 175 -0.89 -4.95 -14.62
CA LEU A 175 -2.20 -5.40 -14.15
C LEU A 175 -2.48 -5.01 -12.69
N LEU A 176 -1.43 -4.97 -11.87
CA LEU A 176 -1.54 -4.73 -10.45
C LEU A 176 -1.12 -3.32 -10.00
N SER A 177 -0.58 -2.49 -10.88
CA SER A 177 -0.27 -1.09 -10.60
C SER A 177 -1.31 -0.12 -11.18
N GLY A 178 -2.19 -0.60 -12.08
CA GLY A 178 -3.21 0.23 -12.71
C GLY A 178 -2.69 1.34 -13.63
N ALA A 179 -1.40 1.31 -13.99
CA ALA A 179 -0.71 2.33 -14.77
C ALA A 179 -1.21 2.47 -16.23
N GLY A 180 -2.26 1.74 -16.63
CA GLY A 180 -2.91 1.87 -17.93
C GLY A 180 -3.82 3.09 -18.08
N ALA A 181 -4.16 3.80 -17.00
CA ALA A 181 -5.13 4.90 -17.06
C ALA A 181 -4.55 6.27 -17.47
N GLU A 182 -3.23 6.41 -17.62
CA GLU A 182 -2.61 7.71 -17.94
C GLU A 182 -2.32 7.94 -19.44
N SER A 183 -2.60 6.97 -20.33
CA SER A 183 -2.24 7.11 -21.75
C SER A 183 -3.35 7.66 -22.67
N ASP A 184 -4.56 7.98 -22.20
CA ASP A 184 -5.69 8.32 -23.08
C ASP A 184 -6.27 9.74 -22.89
N ARG A 185 -5.47 10.70 -22.42
CA ARG A 185 -5.85 12.13 -22.33
C ARG A 185 -4.92 13.06 -23.12
N ALA A 186 -4.51 12.64 -24.30
CA ALA A 186 -3.76 13.50 -25.20
C ALA A 186 -4.18 13.33 -26.66
N ASP A 187 -5.49 13.36 -26.98
CA ASP A 187 -5.95 13.78 -28.31
C ASP A 187 -7.48 13.95 -28.35
N THR A 188 -7.99 15.10 -27.89
CA THR A 188 -9.23 15.69 -28.43
C THR A 188 -9.38 17.13 -27.93
N GLU A 189 -8.49 18.01 -28.38
CA GLU A 189 -8.82 19.42 -28.55
C GLU A 189 -8.53 19.80 -30.00
N LYS A 190 -9.59 19.82 -30.81
CA LYS A 190 -9.67 20.66 -32.00
C LYS A 190 -11.11 21.02 -32.30
#